data_AF-A0A0L0UYL5-F1
#
_entry.id   AF-A0A0L0UYL5-F1
#
_cell.length_a   1.000
_cell.length_b   1.000
_cell.length_c   1.000
_cell.angle_alpha   90.00
_cell.angle_beta   90.00
_cell.angle_gamma   90.00
#
_symmetry.space_group_name_H-M   'P 1'
#
loop_
_entity.id
_entity.type
_entity.pdbx_description
1 polymer ?
#
loop_
_entity_poly.entity_id
_entity_poly.type
_entity_poly.pdbx_seq_one_letter_code
_entity_poly.pdbx_strand_id
1 'polypeptide(L)'
;MVSHFTSGYLNEAALGGKSKGKVTPNPSAVIVSSSGQDQDLQTDVSARPKGCKAAKKRKHDEINIGKLIKSQKEMSELSREKQQAFESFADNMVMGRNLTGMDEKALAYFEEKRKLAWEHLKNKN
;
A
#
# COMPACT_ATOMS: atom_id res chain seq x y z
N MET A 1 22.71 19.07 9.90
CA MET A 1 21.96 17.92 9.36
C MET A 1 20.51 18.36 9.20
N VAL A 2 20.05 18.57 7.97
CA VAL A 2 18.68 18.99 7.70
C VAL A 2 18.02 17.87 6.92
N SER A 3 17.11 17.16 7.58
CA SER A 3 16.27 16.14 6.95
C SER A 3 14.99 16.82 6.50
N HIS A 4 14.89 17.12 5.20
CA HIS A 4 13.64 17.54 4.57
C HIS A 4 12.98 16.31 3.95
N PHE A 5 12.08 15.68 4.71
CA PHE A 5 11.13 14.71 4.18
C PHE A 5 9.90 15.47 3.68
N THR A 6 9.92 15.93 2.42
CA THR A 6 8.74 16.54 1.80
C THR A 6 7.81 15.45 1.30
N SER A 7 6.70 15.32 2.05
CA SER A 7 5.45 14.66 1.71
C SER A 7 4.95 15.08 0.32
N GLY A 8 4.94 14.13 -0.63
CA GLY A 8 4.26 14.27 -1.91
C GLY A 8 2.79 13.93 -1.74
N TYR A 9 1.97 14.98 -1.64
CA TYR A 9 0.51 14.94 -1.71
C TYR A 9 0.04 14.26 -3.00
N LEU A 10 -0.72 13.17 -2.88
CA LEU A 10 -1.66 12.76 -3.92
C LEU A 10 -3.02 13.34 -3.55
N ASN A 11 -3.38 14.43 -4.23
CA ASN A 11 -4.73 14.96 -4.25
C ASN A 11 -5.09 15.10 -5.73
N GLU A 12 -6.11 14.36 -6.18
CA GLU A 12 -6.99 14.70 -7.30
C GLU A 12 -8.08 13.63 -7.33
N ALA A 13 -9.08 13.84 -6.47
CA ALA A 13 -10.38 13.21 -6.63
C ALA A 13 -11.20 14.11 -7.57
N ALA A 14 -11.50 13.63 -8.78
CA ALA A 14 -12.44 14.28 -9.67
C ALA A 14 -13.47 13.29 -10.25
N LEU A 15 -14.67 13.40 -9.68
CA LEU A 15 -15.96 13.43 -10.38
C LEU A 15 -16.48 12.13 -11.04
N GLY A 16 -17.35 11.44 -10.29
CA GLY A 16 -18.36 10.52 -10.84
C GLY A 16 -19.58 10.51 -9.92
N GLY A 17 -20.49 11.47 -10.12
CA GLY A 17 -21.58 11.75 -9.19
C GLY A 17 -22.68 10.70 -9.15
N LYS A 18 -23.39 10.66 -8.00
CA LYS A 18 -24.83 10.41 -7.95
C LYS A 18 -25.46 11.26 -6.85
N SER A 19 -26.39 12.12 -7.26
CA SER A 19 -27.30 12.85 -6.39
C SER A 19 -28.34 11.91 -5.79
N LYS A 20 -28.85 12.28 -4.60
CA LYS A 20 -30.26 12.25 -4.13
C LYS A 20 -30.29 11.98 -2.61
N GLY A 21 -30.85 12.92 -1.85
CA GLY A 21 -31.23 12.69 -0.44
C GLY A 21 -31.14 13.95 0.41
N LYS A 22 -32.28 14.58 0.66
CA LYS A 22 -32.48 15.94 1.19
C LYS A 22 -32.55 15.98 2.73
N VAL A 23 -31.78 16.92 3.32
CA VAL A 23 -32.01 17.78 4.52
C VAL A 23 -32.09 17.17 5.93
N THR A 24 -30.96 17.31 6.63
CA THR A 24 -30.67 17.97 7.93
C THR A 24 -31.66 17.92 9.13
N PRO A 25 -31.17 17.64 10.37
CA PRO A 25 -31.97 17.49 11.59
C PRO A 25 -32.08 18.76 12.47
N ASN A 26 -33.27 18.92 13.10
CA ASN A 26 -33.62 19.58 14.41
C ASN A 26 -33.16 21.06 14.61
N PRO A 27 -33.55 21.83 15.67
CA PRO A 27 -34.15 21.45 16.96
C PRO A 27 -35.29 22.34 17.52
N SER A 28 -35.88 21.84 18.62
CA SER A 28 -36.47 22.58 19.75
C SER A 28 -37.58 23.61 19.47
N ALA A 29 -38.76 23.39 20.06
CA ALA A 29 -38.97 23.81 21.44
C ALA A 29 -40.39 23.49 21.95
N VAL A 30 -40.42 23.18 23.25
CA VAL A 30 -41.50 23.32 24.24
C VAL A 30 -42.61 22.26 24.30
N ILE A 31 -42.45 21.45 25.34
CA ILE A 31 -43.38 20.57 26.04
C ILE A 31 -44.53 21.38 26.67
N VAL A 32 -45.79 20.98 26.49
CA VAL A 32 -46.84 21.12 27.53
C VAL A 32 -47.76 19.89 27.51
N SER A 33 -47.96 19.36 28.71
CA SER A 33 -48.55 18.10 29.15
C SER A 33 -50.01 17.81 28.76
N SER A 34 -50.38 16.53 28.67
CA SER A 34 -51.51 15.98 29.43
C SER A 34 -51.53 14.45 29.46
N SER A 35 -51.87 13.95 30.64
CA SER A 35 -52.17 12.60 31.11
C SER A 35 -53.34 11.93 30.38
N GLY A 36 -53.37 10.59 30.31
CA GLY A 36 -54.61 9.83 30.15
C GLY A 36 -54.52 8.42 29.55
N GLN A 37 -54.44 7.43 30.44
CA GLN A 37 -55.07 6.08 30.42
C GLN A 37 -54.96 5.11 29.22
N ASP A 38 -54.33 3.98 29.54
CA ASP A 38 -54.66 2.57 29.24
C ASP A 38 -55.84 2.28 28.31
N GLN A 39 -55.59 1.46 27.26
CA GLN A 39 -56.43 0.31 26.93
C GLN A 39 -55.60 -0.84 26.36
N ASP A 40 -55.95 -2.02 26.87
CA ASP A 40 -55.34 -3.33 26.71
C ASP A 40 -55.87 -4.06 25.45
N LEU A 41 -55.32 -5.26 25.19
CA LEU A 41 -55.82 -6.34 24.31
C LEU A 41 -55.26 -6.45 22.87
N GLN A 42 -54.15 -7.18 22.81
CA GLN A 42 -54.02 -8.48 22.14
C GLN A 42 -54.57 -8.62 20.70
N THR A 43 -53.66 -8.73 19.71
CA THR A 43 -53.92 -9.52 18.50
C THR A 43 -52.62 -10.06 17.90
N ASP A 44 -52.54 -11.39 17.94
CA ASP A 44 -51.90 -12.35 17.04
C ASP A 44 -50.67 -12.05 16.17
N VAL A 45 -49.75 -13.02 16.25
CA VAL A 45 -48.98 -13.63 15.16
C VAL A 45 -48.17 -12.70 14.27
N SER A 46 -46.89 -12.57 14.60
CA SER A 46 -45.84 -12.93 13.65
C SER A 46 -44.54 -13.17 14.41
N ALA A 47 -44.19 -14.44 14.56
CA ALA A 47 -42.91 -14.87 15.09
C ALA A 47 -41.80 -14.31 14.18
N ARG A 48 -41.27 -13.13 14.53
CA ARG A 48 -40.02 -12.65 13.91
C ARG A 48 -38.92 -13.60 14.39
N PRO A 49 -38.30 -14.39 13.50
CA PRO A 49 -37.19 -15.23 13.93
C PRO A 49 -36.12 -14.29 14.46
N LYS A 50 -35.77 -14.44 15.75
CA LYS A 50 -34.64 -13.74 16.34
C LYS A 50 -33.43 -14.22 15.54
N GLY A 51 -32.96 -13.38 14.62
CA GLY A 51 -31.81 -13.69 13.79
C GLY A 51 -30.62 -13.99 14.70
N CYS A 52 -30.27 -15.28 14.80
CA CYS A 52 -29.14 -15.71 15.61
C CYS A 52 -27.88 -15.39 14.81
N LYS A 53 -27.41 -14.14 14.92
CA LYS A 53 -26.09 -13.76 14.41
C LYS A 53 -25.05 -14.46 15.28
N ALA A 54 -24.67 -15.68 14.90
CA ALA A 54 -23.45 -16.26 15.41
C ALA A 54 -22.32 -15.30 15.02
N ALA A 55 -21.70 -14.67 16.01
CA ALA A 55 -20.53 -13.83 15.77
C ALA A 55 -19.46 -14.71 15.14
N LYS A 56 -19.12 -14.45 13.87
CA LYS A 56 -18.06 -15.15 13.16
C LYS A 56 -16.75 -14.89 13.90
N LYS A 57 -16.32 -15.84 14.73
CA LYS A 57 -15.03 -15.79 15.41
C LYS A 57 -13.96 -15.75 14.32
N ARG A 58 -13.20 -14.65 14.26
CA ARG A 58 -11.99 -14.59 13.43
C ARG A 58 -11.03 -15.64 13.98
N LYS A 59 -10.56 -16.52 13.09
CA LYS A 59 -9.38 -17.35 13.36
C LYS A 59 -8.22 -16.37 13.47
N HIS A 60 -7.62 -16.24 14.64
CA HIS A 60 -6.38 -15.50 14.79
C HIS A 60 -5.27 -16.47 14.44
N ASP A 61 -4.66 -16.29 13.26
CA ASP A 61 -3.37 -16.88 12.99
C ASP A 61 -2.39 -16.21 13.95
N GLU A 62 -1.87 -16.99 14.89
CA GLU A 62 -0.93 -16.48 15.87
C GLU A 62 0.34 -16.00 15.14
N ILE A 63 0.57 -14.69 15.18
CA ILE A 63 1.74 -14.09 14.52
C ILE A 63 2.97 -14.45 15.35
N ASN A 64 3.72 -15.45 14.88
CA ASN A 64 5.02 -15.77 15.44
C ASN A 64 6.02 -14.65 15.07
N ILE A 65 6.37 -13.81 16.04
CA ILE A 65 7.29 -12.67 15.86
C ILE A 65 8.64 -13.11 15.29
N GLY A 66 9.16 -14.28 15.72
CA GLY A 66 10.41 -14.83 15.21
C GLY A 66 10.35 -15.16 13.71
N LYS A 67 9.25 -15.78 13.26
CA LYS A 67 9.01 -16.06 11.84
C LYS A 67 8.89 -14.77 11.02
N LEU A 68 8.23 -13.75 11.56
CA LEU A 68 8.10 -12.45 10.90
C LEU A 68 9.48 -11.80 10.70
N ILE A 69 10.30 -11.70 11.75
CA ILE A 69 11.65 -11.12 11.68
C ILE A 69 12.52 -11.90 10.67
N LYS A 70 12.48 -13.24 10.72
CA LYS A 70 13.22 -14.08 9.77
C LYS A 70 12.82 -13.78 8.32
N SER A 71 11.52 -13.73 8.03
CA SER A 71 11.02 -13.45 6.68
C SER A 71 11.41 -12.07 6.16
N GLN A 72 11.43 -11.05 7.03
CA GLN A 72 11.86 -9.70 6.65
C GLN A 72 13.36 -9.63 6.35
N LYS A 73 14.18 -10.37 7.11
CA LYS A 73 15.62 -10.47 6.86
C LYS A 73 15.89 -11.15 5.51
N GLU A 74 15.25 -12.28 5.26
CA GLU A 74 15.37 -13.02 3.99
C GLU A 74 14.93 -12.15 2.80
N MET A 75 13.82 -11.42 2.93
CA MET A 75 13.36 -10.51 1.89
C MET A 75 14.35 -9.39 1.59
N SER A 76 14.96 -8.82 2.63
CA SER A 76 15.97 -7.78 2.49
C SER A 76 17.25 -8.31 1.84
N GLU A 77 17.66 -9.52 2.19
CA GLU A 77 18.80 -10.22 1.60
C GLU A 77 18.57 -10.51 0.12
N LEU A 78 17.43 -11.10 -0.23
CA LEU A 78 17.04 -11.34 -1.63
C LEU A 78 16.99 -10.05 -2.46
N SER A 79 16.55 -8.94 -1.86
CA SER A 79 16.54 -7.64 -2.54
C SER A 79 17.95 -7.18 -2.89
N ARG A 80 18.88 -7.28 -1.93
CA ARG A 80 20.30 -6.94 -2.13
C ARG A 80 20.95 -7.82 -3.20
N GLU A 81 20.73 -9.13 -3.14
CA GLU A 81 21.26 -10.08 -4.12
C GLU A 81 20.77 -9.78 -5.53
N LYS A 82 19.46 -9.50 -5.68
CA LYS A 82 18.89 -9.10 -6.97
C LYS A 82 19.54 -7.83 -7.50
N GLN A 83 19.71 -6.81 -6.65
CA GLN A 83 20.37 -5.58 -7.05
C GLN A 83 21.80 -5.84 -7.54
N GLN A 84 22.58 -6.60 -6.78
CA GLN A 84 23.96 -6.95 -7.15
C GLN A 84 24.03 -7.74 -8.47
N ALA A 85 23.08 -8.65 -8.70
CA ALA A 85 22.99 -9.39 -9.95
C ALA A 85 22.68 -8.47 -11.14
N PHE A 86 21.76 -7.51 -10.98
CA PHE A 86 21.47 -6.52 -12.01
C PHE A 86 22.65 -5.60 -12.32
N GLU A 87 23.36 -5.12 -11.29
CA GLU A 87 24.56 -4.31 -11.45
C GLU A 87 25.63 -5.07 -12.24
N SER A 88 25.90 -6.33 -11.86
CA SER A 88 26.85 -7.17 -12.60
C SER A 88 26.42 -7.43 -14.04
N PHE A 89 25.12 -7.61 -14.27
CA PHE A 89 24.58 -7.81 -15.61
C PHE A 89 24.77 -6.56 -16.48
N ALA A 90 24.49 -5.37 -15.93
CA ALA A 90 24.67 -4.10 -16.62
C ALA A 90 26.16 -3.87 -16.98
N ASP A 91 27.06 -4.13 -16.03
CA ASP A 91 28.50 -4.03 -16.26
C ASP A 91 28.95 -4.98 -17.39
N ASN A 92 28.46 -6.23 -17.40
CA ASN A 92 28.74 -7.19 -18.47
C ASN A 92 28.22 -6.72 -19.84
N MET A 93 27.03 -6.11 -19.89
CA MET A 93 26.49 -5.53 -21.12
C MET A 93 27.37 -4.41 -21.67
N VAL A 94 27.85 -3.52 -20.80
CA VAL A 94 28.78 -2.44 -21.17
C VAL A 94 30.10 -3.01 -21.69
N MET A 95 30.66 -4.01 -20.98
CA MET A 95 31.90 -4.66 -21.39
C MET A 95 31.77 -5.38 -22.73
N GLY A 96 30.66 -6.07 -22.99
CA GLY A 96 30.42 -6.83 -24.23
C GLY A 96 30.02 -5.99 -25.45
N ARG A 97 29.74 -4.70 -25.30
CA ARG A 97 29.24 -3.85 -26.40
C ARG A 97 30.30 -3.63 -27.48
N ASN A 98 29.98 -3.87 -28.76
CA ASN A 98 30.86 -3.45 -29.85
C ASN A 98 30.81 -1.92 -30.01
N LEU A 99 31.98 -1.27 -30.04
CA LEU A 99 32.13 0.18 -30.16
C LEU A 99 32.53 0.63 -31.57
N THR A 100 32.80 -0.29 -32.49
CA THR A 100 33.20 0.05 -33.86
C THR A 100 32.10 0.84 -34.57
N GLY A 101 32.46 1.95 -35.20
CA GLY A 101 31.54 2.79 -35.98
C GLY A 101 30.63 3.69 -35.13
N MET A 102 30.87 3.79 -33.82
CA MET A 102 30.20 4.79 -32.97
C MET A 102 30.80 6.18 -33.19
N ASP A 103 30.01 7.22 -32.95
CA ASP A 103 30.52 8.58 -32.89
C ASP A 103 31.49 8.77 -31.71
N GLU A 104 32.32 9.82 -31.77
CA GLU A 104 33.37 10.07 -30.77
C GLU A 104 32.81 10.24 -29.35
N LYS A 105 31.62 10.84 -29.21
CA LYS A 105 31.02 11.10 -27.89
C LYS A 105 30.51 9.81 -27.25
N ALA A 106 29.85 8.97 -28.03
CA ALA A 106 29.36 7.66 -27.61
C ALA A 106 30.53 6.72 -27.32
N LEU A 107 31.59 6.74 -28.13
CA LEU A 107 32.81 6.00 -27.88
C LEU A 107 33.40 6.37 -26.51
N ALA A 108 33.63 7.66 -26.26
CA ALA A 108 34.17 8.14 -24.99
C ALA A 108 33.30 7.74 -23.80
N TYR A 109 31.97 7.85 -23.94
CA TYR A 109 31.02 7.43 -22.91
C TYR A 109 31.17 5.94 -22.56
N PHE A 110 31.17 5.05 -23.56
CA PHE A 110 31.26 3.61 -23.30
C PHE A 110 32.64 3.18 -22.79
N GLU A 111 33.71 3.84 -23.23
CA GLU A 111 35.04 3.62 -22.68
C GLU A 111 35.13 3.99 -21.20
N GLU A 112 34.55 5.12 -20.80
CA GLU A 112 34.46 5.52 -19.40
C GLU A 112 33.64 4.49 -18.59
N LYS A 113 32.50 4.06 -19.12
CA LYS A 113 31.67 3.04 -18.47
C LYS A 113 32.39 1.70 -18.32
N ARG A 114 33.18 1.28 -19.31
CA ARG A 114 34.02 0.06 -19.21
C ARG A 114 35.07 0.18 -18.13
N LYS A 115 35.72 1.34 -17.98
CA LYS A 115 36.68 1.57 -16.90
C LYS A 115 36.01 1.40 -15.53
N LEU A 116 34.84 2.01 -15.33
CA LEU A 116 34.08 1.87 -14.09
C LEU A 116 33.67 0.41 -13.82
N ALA A 117 33.13 -0.28 -14.82
CA ALA A 117 32.76 -1.70 -14.73
C ALA A 117 33.97 -2.59 -14.38
N TRP A 118 35.15 -2.28 -14.94
CA TRP A 118 36.39 -3.00 -14.64
C TRP A 118 36.87 -2.79 -13.21
N GLU A 119 36.78 -1.55 -12.69
CA GLU A 119 37.11 -1.27 -11.29
C GLU A 119 36.13 -1.93 -10.32
N HIS A 120 34.83 -1.96 -10.65
CA HIS A 120 33.84 -2.74 -9.89
C HIS A 120 34.18 -4.23 -9.85
N LEU A 121 34.66 -4.79 -10.96
CA LEU A 121 35.06 -6.19 -11.05
C LEU A 121 36.31 -6.49 -10.19
N LYS A 122 37.33 -5.62 -10.24
CA LYS A 122 38.52 -5.76 -9.40
C LYS A 122 38.21 -5.74 -7.91
N ASN A 123 37.33 -4.83 -7.48
CA ASN A 123 37.00 -4.65 -6.06
C ASN A 123 36.13 -5.78 -5.49
N LYS A 124 35.64 -6.70 -6.33
CA LYS A 124 34.86 -7.88 -5.92
C LYS A 124 35.71 -9.15 -5.73
N ASN A 125 36.96 -9.17 -6.22
CA ASN A 125 37.90 -10.29 -6.09
C ASN A 125 38.92 -10.06 -4.98
#